data_AF-A0A2P6RXK8-F1
#
_entry.id   AF-A0A2P6RXK8-F1
#
_cell.length_a   1.000
_cell.length_b   1.000
_cell.length_c   1.000
_cell.angle_alpha   90.00
_cell.angle_beta   90.00
_cell.angle_gamma   90.00
#
_symmetry.space_group_name_H-M   'P 1'
#
loop_
_entity.id
_entity.type
_entity.pdbx_description
1 polymer ?
#
loop_
_entity_poly.entity_id
_entity_poly.type
_entity_poly.pdbx_seq_one_letter_code
_entity_poly.pdbx_strand_id
1 'polypeptide(L)'
;MLMSKGKVEKQFTWKNCAGIPEQHTAKDCGYFIMRYMKDIAEDKNLDFFSKWERRGKATYTQQHIDAVRTEWAKFAVKTYM
;
A
#
# COMPACT_ATOMS: atom_id res chain seq x y z
N MET A 1 -41.38 2.00 -24.63
CA MET A 1 -40.77 2.43 -23.36
C MET A 1 -39.26 2.21 -23.47
N LEU A 2 -38.48 3.27 -23.71
CA LEU A 2 -37.03 3.18 -23.83
C LEU A 2 -36.43 3.26 -22.41
N MET A 3 -35.82 2.18 -21.94
CA MET A 3 -35.03 2.20 -20.71
C MET A 3 -33.78 3.06 -20.94
N SER A 4 -33.73 4.23 -20.30
CA SER A 4 -32.53 5.06 -20.22
C SER A 4 -31.40 4.24 -19.59
N LYS A 5 -30.24 4.17 -20.27
CA LYS A 5 -29.00 3.66 -19.67
C LYS A 5 -28.57 4.65 -18.59
N GLY A 6 -28.98 4.40 -17.34
CA GLY A 6 -28.57 5.17 -16.18
C GLY A 6 -27.04 5.23 -16.10
N LYS A 7 -26.51 6.45 -16.08
CA LYS A 7 -25.08 6.71 -15.89
C LYS A 7 -24.72 6.31 -14.46
N VAL A 8 -24.03 5.18 -14.27
CA VAL A 8 -23.51 4.80 -12.95
C VAL A 8 -22.40 5.77 -12.61
N GLU A 9 -22.70 6.73 -11.74
CA GLU A 9 -21.69 7.66 -11.21
C GLU A 9 -20.81 6.88 -10.22
N LYS A 10 -19.52 6.71 -10.56
CA LYS A 10 -18.58 6.06 -9.65
C LYS A 10 -18.35 6.99 -8.46
N GLN A 11 -19.03 6.70 -7.35
CA GLN A 11 -18.85 7.44 -6.12
C GLN A 11 -17.44 7.18 -5.57
N PHE A 12 -16.60 8.20 -5.56
CA PHE A 12 -15.27 8.13 -4.97
C PHE A 12 -15.40 8.16 -3.44
N THR A 13 -14.86 7.14 -2.77
CA THR A 13 -14.85 7.08 -1.30
C THR A 13 -13.43 7.29 -0.80
N TRP A 14 -13.20 8.36 -0.05
CA TRP A 14 -11.97 8.53 0.73
C TRP A 14 -12.03 7.61 1.95
N LYS A 15 -11.07 6.69 2.06
CA LYS A 15 -10.91 5.81 3.23
C LYS A 15 -9.67 6.22 4.02
N ASN A 16 -9.87 6.67 5.25
CA ASN A 16 -8.78 7.00 6.14
C ASN A 16 -8.17 5.72 6.74
N CYS A 17 -6.88 5.49 6.52
CA CYS A 17 -6.15 4.34 7.06
C CYS A 17 -5.40 4.75 8.34
N ALA A 18 -6.14 5.10 9.39
CA ALA A 18 -5.58 5.64 10.63
C ALA A 18 -4.69 4.64 11.41
N GLY A 19 -4.72 3.37 11.03
CA GLY A 19 -3.89 2.30 11.59
C GLY A 19 -2.52 2.13 10.95
N ILE A 20 -2.23 2.83 9.84
CA ILE A 20 -0.88 2.78 9.24
C ILE A 20 0.14 3.25 10.29
N PRO A 21 1.19 2.45 10.58
CA PRO A 21 2.18 2.79 11.59
C PRO A 21 2.98 4.01 11.17
N GLU A 22 3.28 4.86 12.14
CA GLU A 22 4.14 6.02 11.92
C GLU A 22 5.55 5.58 11.54
N GLN A 23 6.13 6.24 10.55
CA GLN A 23 7.52 6.02 10.19
C GLN A 23 8.44 6.57 11.29
N HIS A 24 9.39 5.77 11.76
CA HIS A 24 10.29 6.19 12.83
C HIS A 24 11.45 7.09 12.36
N THR A 25 11.71 7.13 11.05
CA THR A 25 12.81 7.92 10.47
C THR A 25 12.28 8.86 9.38
N ALA A 26 13.01 9.95 9.12
CA ALA A 26 12.68 10.88 8.05
C ALA A 26 13.11 10.38 6.65
N LYS A 27 13.88 9.29 6.56
CA LYS A 27 14.54 8.85 5.33
C LYS A 27 13.95 7.58 4.71
N ASP A 28 13.08 6.88 5.44
CA ASP A 28 12.54 5.59 4.98
C ASP A 28 11.13 5.68 4.38
N CYS A 29 10.54 6.88 4.28
CA CYS A 29 9.17 7.08 3.78
C CYS A 29 8.92 6.40 2.42
N GLY A 30 9.88 6.50 1.49
CA GLY A 30 9.78 5.85 0.18
C GLY A 30 9.69 4.32 0.27
N TYR A 31 10.41 3.69 1.19
CA TYR A 31 10.35 2.24 1.40
C TYR A 31 9.04 1.79 2.01
N PHE A 32 8.43 2.59 2.89
CA PHE A 32 7.09 2.32 3.40
C PHE A 32 6.06 2.40 2.28
N ILE A 33 6.09 3.44 1.43
CA ILE A 33 5.19 3.54 0.28
C ILE A 33 5.35 2.34 -0.66
N MET A 34 6.59 1.97 -0.98
CA MET A 34 6.85 0.79 -1.82
C MET A 34 6.31 -0.50 -1.18
N ARG A 35 6.43 -0.66 0.15
CA ARG A 35 5.82 -1.78 0.87
C ARG A 35 4.31 -1.77 0.79
N TYR A 36 3.67 -0.60 0.95
CA TYR A 36 2.21 -0.48 0.83
C TYR A 36 1.74 -0.86 -0.57
N MET A 37 2.41 -0.34 -1.60
CA MET A 37 2.06 -0.64 -2.99
C MET A 37 2.21 -2.12 -3.30
N LYS A 38 3.25 -2.78 -2.75
CA LYS A 38 3.42 -4.23 -2.88
C LYS A 38 2.28 -4.99 -2.20
N ASP A 39 1.97 -4.66 -0.94
CA ASP A 39 0.87 -5.30 -0.20
C ASP A 39 -0.47 -5.10 -0.94
N ILE A 40 -0.75 -3.91 -1.48
CA ILE A 40 -1.97 -3.62 -2.25
C ILE A 40 -2.03 -4.42 -3.55
N ALA A 41 -0.91 -4.52 -4.28
CA ALA A 41 -0.86 -5.25 -5.54
C ALA A 41 -1.01 -6.78 -5.35
N GLU A 42 -0.52 -7.31 -4.22
CA GLU A 42 -0.61 -8.73 -3.87
C GLU A 42 -1.93 -9.09 -3.14
N ASP A 43 -2.67 -8.10 -2.66
CA ASP A 43 -3.91 -8.27 -1.92
C ASP A 43 -5.11 -8.58 -2.83
N LYS A 44 -5.31 -9.88 -3.07
CA LYS A 44 -6.43 -10.40 -3.86
C LYS A 44 -7.79 -10.27 -3.17
N ASN A 45 -7.79 -10.05 -1.85
CA ASN A 45 -9.01 -10.07 -1.03
C ASN A 45 -9.47 -8.66 -0.62
N LEU A 46 -8.70 -7.62 -0.95
CA LEU A 46 -8.93 -6.23 -0.55
C LEU A 46 -8.86 -6.04 0.99
N ASP A 47 -8.09 -6.90 1.67
CA ASP A 47 -7.89 -6.89 3.13
C ASP A 47 -6.94 -5.78 3.61
N PHE A 48 -6.18 -5.16 2.72
CA PHE A 48 -5.23 -4.09 3.03
C PHE A 48 -5.90 -2.93 3.78
N PHE A 49 -7.07 -2.49 3.29
CA PHE A 49 -7.80 -1.40 3.93
C PHE A 49 -8.33 -1.79 5.30
N SER A 50 -8.91 -2.99 5.42
CA SER A 50 -9.41 -3.52 6.69
C SER A 50 -8.30 -3.64 7.74
N LYS A 51 -7.10 -4.06 7.33
CA LYS A 51 -5.91 -4.14 8.20
C LYS A 51 -5.52 -2.77 8.78
N TRP A 52 -5.66 -1.70 8.00
CA TRP A 52 -5.17 -0.37 8.36
C TRP A 52 -6.26 0.66 8.68
N GLU A 53 -7.55 0.28 8.66
CA GLU A 53 -8.67 1.19 8.89
C GLU A 53 -8.60 1.84 10.29
N ARG A 54 -8.17 1.07 11.31
CA ARG A 54 -8.14 1.50 12.71
C ARG A 54 -6.77 1.28 13.33
N ARG A 55 -6.42 2.11 14.30
CA ARG A 55 -5.21 1.93 15.12
C ARG A 55 -5.23 0.55 15.76
N GLY A 56 -4.12 -0.16 15.61
CA GLY A 56 -3.94 -1.50 16.14
C GLY A 56 -2.48 -1.77 16.45
N LYS A 57 -2.15 -3.05 16.71
CA LYS A 57 -0.78 -3.50 16.97
C LYS A 57 -0.02 -3.86 15.70
N ALA A 58 -0.67 -3.82 14.54
CA ALA A 58 -0.02 -4.11 13.27
C ALA A 58 1.03 -3.02 12.98
N THR A 59 2.23 -3.44 12.60
CA THR A 59 3.33 -2.53 12.26
C THR A 59 4.22 -3.13 11.18
N TYR A 60 4.99 -2.28 10.51
CA TYR A 60 6.08 -2.74 9.67
C TYR A 60 7.36 -2.76 10.50
N THR A 61 7.98 -3.94 10.61
CA THR A 61 9.30 -4.09 11.21
C THR A 61 10.38 -3.63 10.24
N GLN A 62 11.59 -3.39 10.75
CA GLN A 62 12.74 -3.06 9.91
C GLN A 62 13.01 -4.16 8.86
N GLN A 63 12.77 -5.43 9.19
CA GLN A 63 12.91 -6.54 8.25
C GLN A 63 11.98 -6.42 7.04
N HIS A 64 10.75 -5.92 7.22
CA HIS A 64 9.84 -5.67 6.11
C HIS A 64 10.38 -4.59 5.17
N ILE A 65 11.02 -3.56 5.73
CA ILE A 65 11.62 -2.45 4.99
C ILE A 65 12.90 -2.90 4.27
N ASP A 66 13.74 -3.67 4.95
CA ASP A 66 14.99 -4.21 4.38
C ASP A 66 14.73 -5.20 3.24
N ALA A 67 13.64 -5.97 3.31
CA ALA A 67 13.21 -6.82 2.20
C ALA A 67 12.94 -6.01 0.93
N VAL A 68 12.19 -4.91 1.05
CA VAL A 68 11.93 -3.99 -0.06
C VAL A 68 13.24 -3.38 -0.57
N ARG A 69 14.11 -2.90 0.34
CA ARG A 69 15.42 -2.33 -0.03
C ARG A 69 16.27 -3.33 -0.81
N THR A 70 16.30 -4.58 -0.37
CA THR A 70 17.10 -5.64 -0.99
C THR A 70 16.56 -6.02 -2.37
N GLU A 71 15.24 -6.14 -2.51
CA GLU A 71 14.59 -6.45 -3.79
C GLU A 71 14.86 -5.36 -4.83
N TRP A 72 14.70 -4.09 -4.44
CA TRP A 72 14.99 -2.95 -5.30
C TRP A 72 16.47 -2.83 -5.64
N ALA A 73 17.37 -3.04 -4.68
CA ALA A 73 18.80 -3.05 -4.95
C ALA A 73 19.18 -4.12 -5.97
N LYS A 74 18.66 -5.36 -5.82
CA LYS A 74 18.88 -6.45 -6.79
C LYS A 74 18.36 -6.10 -8.18
N PHE A 75 17.18 -5.51 -8.27
CA PHE A 75 16.63 -5.04 -9.54
C PHE A 75 17.53 -3.98 -10.17
N ALA A 76 17.89 -2.93 -9.42
CA ALA A 76 18.71 -1.84 -9.93
C ALA A 76 20.08 -2.31 -10.43
N VAL A 77 20.75 -3.17 -9.65
CA VAL A 77 22.02 -3.79 -10.06
C VAL A 77 21.84 -4.59 -11.34
N LYS A 78 20.82 -5.45 -11.41
CA LYS A 78 20.58 -6.27 -12.62
C LYS A 78 20.27 -5.43 -13.87
N THR A 79 19.60 -4.29 -13.71
CA THR A 79 19.07 -3.52 -14.84
C THR A 79 20.01 -2.42 -15.30
N TYR A 80 20.81 -1.85 -14.40
CA TYR A 80 21.57 -0.63 -14.66
C TYR A 80 23.07 -0.72 -14.36
N MET A 81 23.56 -1.86 -13.87
CA MET A 81 24.99 -2.12 -13.66
C MET A 81 25.42 -3.32 -14.51
#